data_AF-A0A352YUL3-F1
#
_entry.id   AF-A0A352YUL3-F1
#
_cell.length_a   1.000
_cell.length_b   1.000
_cell.length_c   1.000
_cell.angle_alpha   90.00
_cell.angle_beta   90.00
_cell.angle_gamma   90.00
#
_symmetry.space_group_name_H-M   'P 1'
#
loop_
_entity.id
_entity.type
_entity.pdbx_description
1 polymer ?
#
loop_
_entity_poly.entity_id
_entity_poly.type
_entity_poly.pdbx_seq_one_letter_code
_entity_poly.pdbx_strand_id
1 'polypeptide(L)'
;MLALFSMSLSCENAGSSKLPELETESITGVTSTSAISGGKIKLDGGSDIISKGVCWGIEAGPTIKDFHTEDGSGNGDFISTMTNLNPDTEYRVRAYAVNQEGIGYGDEKVLKTQSEIQGAQIIADHSVVDKYDDIPQYYIDQVKKMWLSYAGESHTNAIRTGMVLLKNLNPVYSVSQIASGTPEPYTTSNLRVNEATWGSYRSGPTGWVHFYGEQDWYTSSGAISQTKASLDYCATNGPALAAFGFGWCYDPDYMTSAAISDYLRATQEYVDHCATRGYPTRVFFTTGPVDDYSGLYGYNNHLRWKQIRDYVALDASRILFDYADILCWSNSGVQTTQTHNTYTYPAIVPENYVPTTYGHISDVGSIRLAKAMWWMLARIAGWNGQT
;
A
#
# COMPACT_ATOMS: atom_id res chain seq x y z
N MET A 1 4.07 -69.08 -64.39
CA MET A 1 3.39 -67.82 -64.05
C MET A 1 3.18 -67.81 -62.54
N LEU A 2 4.03 -67.13 -61.78
CA LEU A 2 3.71 -66.61 -60.45
C LEU A 2 4.72 -65.50 -60.17
N ALA A 3 4.22 -64.29 -59.99
CA ALA A 3 4.98 -63.05 -59.97
C ALA A 3 5.76 -62.88 -58.65
N LEU A 4 7.02 -62.47 -58.74
CA LEU A 4 7.74 -61.88 -57.62
C LEU A 4 7.11 -60.51 -57.33
N PHE A 5 6.48 -60.37 -56.16
CA PHE A 5 6.01 -59.09 -55.65
C PHE A 5 7.17 -58.45 -54.87
N SER A 6 7.88 -57.51 -55.50
CA SER A 6 8.87 -56.68 -54.82
C SER A 6 8.14 -55.60 -54.02
N MET A 7 8.09 -55.77 -52.70
CA MET A 7 7.62 -54.73 -51.78
C MET A 7 8.77 -53.72 -51.60
N SER A 8 8.70 -52.60 -52.31
CA SER A 8 9.55 -51.44 -52.04
C SER A 8 9.04 -50.74 -50.78
N LEU A 9 9.75 -50.89 -49.66
CA LEU A 9 9.63 -49.92 -48.57
C LEU A 9 10.23 -48.60 -49.07
N SER A 10 9.35 -47.66 -49.44
CA SER A 10 9.71 -46.26 -49.51
C SER A 10 9.88 -45.79 -48.07
N CYS A 11 11.12 -45.59 -47.64
CA CYS A 11 11.40 -44.83 -46.44
C CYS A 11 10.98 -43.38 -46.74
N GLU A 12 9.78 -42.98 -46.30
CA GLU A 12 9.46 -41.55 -46.22
C GLU A 12 10.50 -40.94 -45.28
N ASN A 13 11.30 -40.04 -45.83
CA ASN A 13 12.30 -39.30 -45.11
C ASN A 13 11.59 -38.55 -43.97
N ALA A 14 11.63 -39.09 -42.75
CA ALA A 14 11.12 -38.42 -41.56
C ALA A 14 11.96 -37.14 -41.42
N GLY A 15 11.40 -36.02 -41.87
CA GLY A 15 12.06 -34.73 -41.77
C GLY A 15 12.40 -34.50 -40.31
N SER A 16 13.69 -34.24 -40.03
CA SER A 16 14.14 -33.87 -38.69
C SER A 16 13.26 -32.74 -38.19
N SER A 17 12.53 -32.98 -37.11
CA SER A 17 11.78 -31.95 -36.41
C SER A 17 12.73 -30.87 -35.89
N LYS A 18 12.22 -29.65 -35.78
CA LYS A 18 12.95 -28.46 -35.31
C LYS A 18 12.13 -27.75 -34.22
N LEU A 19 12.75 -26.79 -33.55
CA LEU A 19 12.03 -25.89 -32.65
C LEU A 19 10.96 -25.09 -33.43
N PRO A 20 9.85 -24.72 -32.78
CA PRO A 20 8.86 -23.83 -33.37
C PRO A 20 9.44 -22.45 -33.71
N GLU A 21 8.95 -21.82 -34.77
CA GLU A 21 9.26 -20.44 -35.13
C GLU A 21 8.01 -19.57 -34.96
N LEU A 22 8.13 -18.47 -34.20
CA LEU A 22 7.02 -17.60 -33.87
C LEU A 22 7.34 -16.13 -34.17
N GLU A 23 6.29 -15.33 -34.27
CA GLU A 23 6.33 -13.88 -34.13
C GLU A 23 5.49 -13.47 -32.92
N THR A 24 6.01 -12.54 -32.12
CA THR A 24 5.27 -11.97 -31.00
C THR A 24 4.38 -10.86 -31.53
N GLU A 25 3.08 -10.99 -31.28
CA GLU A 25 2.10 -10.01 -31.73
C GLU A 25 2.26 -8.66 -31.00
N SER A 26 1.62 -7.63 -31.56
CA SER A 26 1.67 -6.30 -30.96
C SER A 26 0.95 -6.25 -29.61
N ILE A 27 1.52 -5.47 -28.68
CA ILE A 27 0.94 -5.29 -27.36
C ILE A 27 -0.17 -4.25 -27.41
N THR A 28 -1.33 -4.58 -26.84
CA THR A 28 -2.53 -3.73 -26.80
C THR A 28 -3.20 -3.82 -25.43
N GLY A 29 -4.28 -3.05 -25.20
CA GLY A 29 -5.08 -3.15 -23.97
C GLY A 29 -4.27 -2.90 -22.69
N VAL A 30 -3.25 -2.06 -22.76
CA VAL A 30 -2.33 -1.80 -21.64
C VAL A 30 -3.04 -0.99 -20.57
N THR A 31 -3.14 -1.56 -19.38
CA THR A 31 -3.61 -0.90 -18.15
C THR A 31 -2.43 -0.74 -17.18
N SER A 32 -2.71 -0.39 -15.92
CA SER A 32 -1.70 -0.39 -14.86
C SER A 32 -1.27 -1.81 -14.45
N THR A 33 -2.15 -2.81 -14.60
CA THR A 33 -1.94 -4.16 -14.05
C THR A 33 -2.12 -5.29 -15.07
N SER A 34 -2.48 -4.96 -16.32
CA SER A 34 -2.69 -5.93 -17.38
C SER A 34 -2.29 -5.41 -18.75
N ALA A 35 -2.04 -6.33 -19.68
CA ALA A 35 -1.88 -6.03 -21.11
C ALA A 35 -2.26 -7.25 -21.94
N ILE A 36 -2.56 -7.04 -23.22
CA ILE A 36 -2.90 -8.11 -24.16
C ILE A 36 -1.80 -8.21 -25.21
N SER A 37 -1.39 -9.43 -25.53
CA SER A 37 -0.49 -9.75 -26.64
C SER A 37 -0.89 -11.09 -27.25
N GLY A 38 0.02 -11.76 -27.93
CA GLY A 38 -0.21 -13.07 -28.54
C GLY A 38 0.99 -13.56 -29.31
N GLY A 39 0.79 -14.63 -30.06
CA GLY A 39 1.81 -15.17 -30.94
C GLY A 39 1.22 -15.73 -32.22
N LYS A 40 1.98 -15.54 -33.29
CA LYS A 40 1.74 -16.15 -34.59
C LYS A 40 2.76 -17.25 -34.84
N ILE A 41 2.29 -18.48 -34.97
CA ILE A 41 3.16 -19.64 -35.23
C ILE A 41 3.46 -19.66 -36.74
N LYS A 42 4.70 -19.36 -37.12
CA LYS A 42 5.15 -19.39 -38.52
C LYS A 42 5.41 -20.80 -38.98
N LEU A 43 6.07 -21.59 -38.13
CA LEU A 43 6.39 -23.00 -38.37
C LEU A 43 6.31 -23.76 -37.04
N ASP A 44 5.68 -24.93 -37.06
CA ASP A 44 5.65 -25.88 -35.94
C ASP A 44 6.92 -26.73 -35.84
N GLY A 45 7.82 -26.58 -36.81
CA GLY A 45 9.05 -27.37 -36.89
C GLY A 45 8.81 -28.83 -37.25
N GLY A 46 7.65 -29.19 -37.81
CA GLY A 46 7.33 -30.57 -38.22
C GLY A 46 6.90 -31.49 -37.07
N SER A 47 6.57 -30.94 -35.90
CA SER A 47 6.02 -31.66 -34.75
C SER A 47 4.89 -30.85 -34.12
N ASP A 48 3.85 -31.52 -33.63
CA ASP A 48 2.67 -30.85 -33.07
C ASP A 48 3.04 -29.93 -31.90
N ILE A 49 2.45 -28.74 -31.88
CA ILE A 49 2.56 -27.80 -30.75
C ILE A 49 1.74 -28.33 -29.58
N ILE A 50 2.41 -28.62 -28.45
CA ILE A 50 1.81 -29.17 -27.23
C ILE A 50 1.39 -28.10 -26.21
N SER A 51 2.04 -26.93 -26.22
CA SER A 51 1.65 -25.78 -25.39
C SER A 51 2.17 -24.49 -26.01
N LYS A 52 1.44 -23.38 -25.84
CA LYS A 52 1.84 -22.05 -26.29
C LYS A 52 1.35 -20.95 -25.35
N GLY A 53 1.92 -19.78 -25.49
CA GLY A 53 1.49 -18.60 -24.76
C GLY A 53 2.48 -17.44 -24.90
N VAL A 54 2.44 -16.51 -23.97
CA VAL A 54 3.37 -15.38 -23.89
C VAL A 54 4.10 -15.46 -22.55
N CYS A 55 5.42 -15.22 -22.56
CA CYS A 55 6.23 -15.04 -21.36
C CYS A 55 6.72 -13.59 -21.23
N TRP A 56 6.81 -13.08 -20.00
CA TRP A 56 7.26 -11.72 -19.72
C TRP A 56 8.10 -11.61 -18.44
N GLY A 57 8.96 -10.59 -18.41
CA GLY A 57 9.86 -10.29 -17.30
C GLY A 57 10.36 -8.85 -17.37
N ILE A 58 11.00 -8.36 -16.32
CA ILE A 58 11.62 -7.02 -16.31
C ILE A 58 12.95 -7.04 -17.09
N GLU A 59 13.70 -8.13 -16.94
CA GLU A 59 14.95 -8.36 -17.63
C GLU A 59 14.72 -8.79 -19.09
N ALA A 60 15.73 -8.56 -19.93
CA ALA A 60 15.71 -8.98 -21.33
C ALA A 60 15.75 -10.50 -21.49
N GLY A 61 15.06 -10.99 -22.52
CA GLY A 61 14.97 -12.39 -22.89
C GLY A 61 14.13 -13.24 -21.94
N PRO A 62 12.88 -12.86 -21.60
CA PRO A 62 12.03 -13.69 -20.75
C PRO A 62 11.80 -15.06 -21.38
N THR A 63 11.58 -16.05 -20.51
CA THR A 63 11.34 -17.44 -20.83
C THR A 63 10.12 -17.97 -20.08
N ILE A 64 9.71 -19.20 -20.35
CA ILE A 64 8.62 -19.84 -19.58
C ILE A 64 8.95 -20.09 -18.09
N LYS A 65 10.19 -19.82 -17.65
CA LYS A 65 10.54 -19.84 -16.21
C LYS A 65 10.14 -18.54 -15.49
N ASP A 66 9.88 -17.49 -16.26
CA ASP A 66 9.34 -16.22 -15.79
C ASP A 66 7.81 -16.29 -15.76
N PHE A 67 7.14 -15.14 -15.65
CA PHE A 67 5.69 -15.11 -15.78
C PHE A 67 5.29 -15.48 -17.20
N HIS A 68 4.28 -16.34 -17.34
CA HIS A 68 3.77 -16.76 -18.62
C HIS A 68 2.28 -17.14 -18.57
N THR A 69 1.63 -17.14 -19.74
CA THR A 69 0.29 -17.70 -19.94
C THR A 69 0.37 -19.12 -20.49
N GLU A 70 -0.67 -19.92 -20.30
CA GLU A 70 -0.86 -21.21 -20.97
C GLU A 70 -2.14 -21.17 -21.83
N ASP A 71 -1.97 -20.99 -23.14
CA ASP A 71 -3.07 -20.75 -24.09
C ASP A 71 -3.38 -21.99 -24.95
N GLY A 72 -3.08 -23.18 -24.42
CA GLY A 72 -3.38 -24.47 -25.02
C GLY A 72 -2.39 -24.94 -26.09
N SER A 73 -2.83 -25.87 -26.94
CA SER A 73 -2.02 -26.56 -27.95
C SER A 73 -2.43 -26.19 -29.39
N GLY A 74 -1.72 -26.75 -30.38
CA GLY A 74 -2.03 -26.61 -31.81
C GLY A 74 -1.50 -25.35 -32.48
N ASN A 75 -1.47 -25.37 -33.82
CA ASN A 75 -0.73 -24.42 -34.67
C ASN A 75 -1.41 -23.07 -34.93
N GLY A 76 -2.62 -22.85 -34.40
CA GLY A 76 -3.33 -21.60 -34.60
C GLY A 76 -2.70 -20.43 -33.84
N ASP A 77 -2.84 -19.23 -34.39
CA ASP A 77 -2.53 -17.97 -33.70
C ASP A 77 -3.31 -17.89 -32.38
N PHE A 78 -2.74 -17.18 -31.42
CA PHE A 78 -3.30 -17.08 -30.07
C PHE A 78 -3.17 -15.68 -29.50
N ILE A 79 -4.08 -15.35 -28.58
CA ILE A 79 -4.12 -14.10 -27.82
C ILE A 79 -3.97 -14.46 -26.35
N SER A 80 -3.14 -13.70 -25.64
CA SER A 80 -2.82 -13.91 -24.24
C SER A 80 -3.11 -12.63 -23.46
N THR A 81 -3.73 -12.78 -22.27
CA THR A 81 -3.88 -11.68 -21.33
C THR A 81 -2.82 -11.80 -20.24
N MET A 82 -1.89 -10.86 -20.20
CA MET A 82 -0.93 -10.70 -19.11
C MET A 82 -1.63 -9.99 -17.96
N THR A 83 -1.62 -10.58 -16.77
CA THR A 83 -2.21 -10.02 -15.54
C THR A 83 -1.15 -9.88 -14.45
N ASN A 84 -1.50 -9.27 -13.32
CA ASN A 84 -0.60 -9.06 -12.18
C ASN A 84 0.68 -8.29 -12.55
N LEU A 85 0.57 -7.38 -13.53
CA LEU A 85 1.65 -6.47 -13.85
C LEU A 85 1.74 -5.38 -12.79
N ASN A 86 2.96 -4.89 -12.57
CA ASN A 86 3.17 -3.75 -11.70
C ASN A 86 2.87 -2.46 -12.47
N PRO A 87 2.24 -1.47 -11.83
CA PRO A 87 1.99 -0.17 -12.42
C PRO A 87 3.30 0.57 -12.72
N ASP A 88 3.25 1.45 -13.72
CA ASP A 88 4.39 2.26 -14.19
C ASP A 88 5.69 1.45 -14.34
N THR A 89 5.62 0.22 -14.84
CA THR A 89 6.74 -0.72 -14.92
C THR A 89 6.97 -1.13 -16.37
N GLU A 90 8.24 -1.16 -16.77
CA GLU A 90 8.66 -1.65 -18.09
C GLU A 90 8.91 -3.16 -18.03
N TYR A 91 8.36 -3.89 -18.99
CA TYR A 91 8.49 -5.33 -19.18
C TYR A 91 8.99 -5.64 -20.59
N ARG A 92 9.61 -6.81 -20.71
CA ARG A 92 9.93 -7.51 -21.96
C ARG A 92 8.96 -8.66 -22.13
N VAL A 93 8.48 -8.85 -23.35
CA VAL A 93 7.40 -9.79 -23.68
C VAL A 93 7.77 -10.59 -24.93
N ARG A 94 7.58 -11.92 -24.90
CA ARG A 94 7.84 -12.84 -26.01
C ARG A 94 6.76 -13.91 -26.10
N ALA A 95 6.28 -14.20 -27.31
CA ALA A 95 5.50 -15.41 -27.57
C ALA A 95 6.39 -16.66 -27.42
N TYR A 96 5.81 -17.77 -26.98
CA TYR A 96 6.47 -19.08 -26.95
C TYR A 96 5.54 -20.17 -27.49
N ALA A 97 6.12 -21.22 -28.06
CA ALA A 97 5.44 -22.49 -28.28
C ALA A 97 6.40 -23.65 -28.05
N VAL A 98 5.83 -24.77 -27.63
CA VAL A 98 6.54 -26.00 -27.27
C VAL A 98 6.09 -27.12 -28.20
N ASN A 99 7.04 -27.86 -28.75
CA ASN A 99 6.82 -29.14 -29.42
C ASN A 99 7.75 -30.21 -28.82
N GLN A 100 7.86 -31.37 -29.47
CA GLN A 100 8.71 -32.47 -28.97
C GLN A 100 10.21 -32.14 -28.97
N GLU A 101 10.68 -31.20 -29.80
CA GLU A 101 12.09 -30.79 -29.86
C GLU A 101 12.45 -29.75 -28.80
N GLY A 102 11.46 -29.00 -28.32
CA GLY A 102 11.64 -28.01 -27.26
C GLY A 102 10.83 -26.74 -27.49
N ILE A 103 11.39 -25.62 -27.02
CA ILE A 103 10.68 -24.34 -26.93
C ILE A 103 11.22 -23.38 -27.98
N GLY A 104 10.33 -22.92 -28.85
CA GLY A 104 10.53 -21.79 -29.75
C GLY A 104 10.02 -20.51 -29.11
N TYR A 105 10.66 -19.38 -29.43
CA TYR A 105 10.27 -18.07 -28.94
C TYR A 105 10.20 -17.05 -30.09
N GLY A 106 9.25 -16.13 -29.98
CA GLY A 106 9.14 -14.97 -30.86
C GLY A 106 10.15 -13.87 -30.53
N ASP A 107 10.05 -12.78 -31.30
CA ASP A 107 10.78 -11.54 -31.09
C ASP A 107 10.34 -10.83 -29.80
N GLU A 108 11.25 -10.08 -29.20
CA GLU A 108 10.97 -9.37 -27.95
C GLU A 108 10.27 -8.04 -28.21
N LYS A 109 9.20 -7.78 -27.44
CA LYS A 109 8.49 -6.50 -27.42
C LYS A 109 8.65 -5.83 -26.05
N VAL A 110 8.62 -4.50 -26.03
CA VAL A 110 8.65 -3.69 -24.81
C VAL A 110 7.24 -3.26 -24.45
N LEU A 111 6.85 -3.52 -23.21
CA LEU A 111 5.60 -3.06 -22.60
C LEU A 111 5.94 -2.08 -21.49
N LYS A 112 5.30 -0.91 -21.48
CA LYS A 112 5.28 -0.01 -20.32
C LYS A 112 3.85 0.07 -19.81
N THR A 113 3.60 -0.42 -18.59
CA THR A 113 2.27 -0.30 -17.98
C THR A 113 1.94 1.15 -17.66
N GLN A 114 0.65 1.45 -17.59
CA GLN A 114 0.19 2.78 -17.18
C GLN A 114 0.51 3.00 -15.69
N SER A 115 0.68 4.25 -15.29
CA SER A 115 0.59 4.63 -13.88
C SER A 115 -0.86 4.49 -13.41
N GLU A 116 -1.09 4.13 -12.15
CA GLU A 116 -2.43 4.19 -11.59
C GLU A 116 -2.92 5.64 -11.47
N ILE A 117 -4.18 5.89 -11.82
CA ILE A 117 -4.79 7.22 -11.67
C ILE A 117 -5.01 7.48 -10.18
N GLN A 118 -4.13 8.31 -9.58
CA GLN A 118 -4.38 8.90 -8.27
C GLN A 118 -5.46 9.99 -8.41
N GLY A 119 -6.71 9.68 -8.05
CA GLY A 119 -7.82 10.64 -8.16
C GLY A 119 -8.67 10.80 -6.91
N ALA A 120 -8.75 9.79 -6.04
CA ALA A 120 -9.55 9.84 -4.83
C ALA A 120 -8.71 10.31 -3.64
N GLN A 121 -9.21 11.31 -2.92
CA GLN A 121 -8.68 11.73 -1.63
C GLN A 121 -8.42 10.50 -0.73
N ILE A 122 -7.29 10.48 -0.03
CA ILE A 122 -6.93 9.36 0.84
C ILE A 122 -7.55 9.59 2.21
N ILE A 123 -8.66 8.90 2.47
CA ILE A 123 -9.34 8.89 3.77
C ILE A 123 -9.37 7.43 4.24
N ALA A 124 -8.67 7.16 5.33
CA ALA A 124 -8.68 5.86 6.00
C ALA A 124 -9.63 5.92 7.19
N ASP A 125 -10.88 5.51 6.95
CA ASP A 125 -11.96 5.42 7.93
C ASP A 125 -12.40 3.95 8.13
N HIS A 126 -13.53 3.69 8.79
CA HIS A 126 -14.00 2.31 8.98
C HIS A 126 -14.23 1.54 7.67
N SER A 127 -14.54 2.24 6.56
CA SER A 127 -14.93 1.62 5.28
C SER A 127 -13.76 0.96 4.54
N VAL A 128 -12.52 1.22 4.97
CA VAL A 128 -11.31 0.65 4.37
C VAL A 128 -10.68 -0.43 5.23
N VAL A 129 -11.20 -0.67 6.45
CA VAL A 129 -10.62 -1.65 7.39
C VAL A 129 -10.58 -3.05 6.77
N ASP A 130 -11.66 -3.48 6.10
CA ASP A 130 -11.71 -4.79 5.45
C ASP A 130 -11.04 -4.79 4.06
N LYS A 131 -10.90 -3.61 3.44
CA LYS A 131 -10.21 -3.45 2.15
C LYS A 131 -8.69 -3.57 2.25
N TYR A 132 -8.13 -3.79 3.44
CA TYR A 132 -6.70 -4.08 3.56
C TYR A 132 -6.32 -5.42 2.90
N ASP A 133 -7.25 -6.37 2.82
CA ASP A 133 -7.07 -7.66 2.11
C ASP A 133 -7.03 -7.47 0.58
N ASP A 134 -7.57 -6.34 0.09
CA ASP A 134 -7.60 -5.97 -1.32
C ASP A 134 -6.26 -5.36 -1.81
N ILE A 135 -5.29 -5.10 -0.91
CA ILE A 135 -4.02 -4.46 -1.28
C ILE A 135 -3.22 -5.44 -2.15
N PRO A 136 -2.90 -5.09 -3.42
CA PRO A 136 -2.06 -5.94 -4.26
C PRO A 136 -0.66 -6.14 -3.65
N GLN A 137 -0.07 -7.32 -3.86
CA GLN A 137 1.25 -7.67 -3.30
C GLN A 137 2.33 -6.63 -3.64
N TYR A 138 2.29 -6.07 -4.86
CA TYR A 138 3.17 -4.98 -5.27
C TYR A 138 3.15 -3.81 -4.28
N TYR A 139 1.96 -3.36 -3.89
CA TYR A 139 1.79 -2.23 -2.99
C TYR A 139 2.13 -2.59 -1.54
N ILE A 140 1.87 -3.83 -1.12
CA ILE A 140 2.40 -4.33 0.17
C ILE A 140 3.93 -4.21 0.18
N ASP A 141 4.60 -4.59 -0.90
CA ASP A 141 6.06 -4.51 -1.01
C ASP A 141 6.58 -3.08 -1.15
N GLN A 142 5.80 -2.14 -1.72
CA GLN A 142 6.12 -0.71 -1.64
C GLN A 142 5.98 -0.18 -0.21
N VAL A 143 4.93 -0.57 0.53
CA VAL A 143 4.75 -0.16 1.93
C VAL A 143 5.86 -0.73 2.83
N LYS A 144 6.34 -1.95 2.59
CA LYS A 144 7.51 -2.49 3.32
C LYS A 144 8.79 -1.68 3.15
N LYS A 145 8.89 -0.83 2.12
CA LYS A 145 10.03 0.09 1.94
C LYS A 145 9.90 1.36 2.76
N MET A 146 8.71 1.65 3.28
CA MET A 146 8.42 2.90 3.96
C MET A 146 8.97 2.93 5.39
N TRP A 147 9.16 4.15 5.87
CA TRP A 147 9.20 4.45 7.30
C TRP A 147 8.00 5.35 7.62
N LEU A 148 7.16 4.88 8.54
CA LEU A 148 6.10 5.65 9.17
C LEU A 148 6.58 6.12 10.54
N SER A 149 6.69 7.43 10.73
CA SER A 149 6.72 8.02 12.06
C SER A 149 5.31 8.47 12.40
N TYR A 150 4.71 7.83 13.40
CA TYR A 150 3.42 8.21 13.94
C TYR A 150 3.63 8.70 15.36
N ALA A 151 3.97 9.98 15.44
CA ALA A 151 4.36 10.67 16.66
C ALA A 151 3.14 11.02 17.52
N GLY A 152 3.33 11.18 18.82
CA GLY A 152 2.26 11.55 19.75
C GLY A 152 2.39 10.78 21.05
N GLU A 153 1.35 10.84 21.86
CA GLU A 153 1.36 10.24 23.20
C GLU A 153 0.56 8.92 23.23
N SER A 154 -0.19 8.66 24.31
CA SER A 154 -0.68 7.33 24.69
C SER A 154 -1.44 6.59 23.59
N HIS A 155 -2.41 7.21 22.91
CA HIS A 155 -3.24 6.52 21.91
C HIS A 155 -2.50 6.18 20.61
N THR A 156 -1.35 6.79 20.34
CA THR A 156 -0.51 6.39 19.19
C THR A 156 0.08 5.00 19.36
N ASN A 157 0.23 4.55 20.61
CA ASN A 157 0.73 3.22 20.94
C ASN A 157 -0.23 2.12 20.44
N ALA A 158 -1.54 2.38 20.39
CA ALA A 158 -2.53 1.44 19.88
C ALA A 158 -2.27 1.07 18.41
N ILE A 159 -1.94 2.05 17.55
CA ILE A 159 -1.62 1.77 16.14
C ILE A 159 -0.35 0.95 16.02
N ARG A 160 0.72 1.34 16.72
CA ARG A 160 2.01 0.63 16.67
C ARG A 160 1.88 -0.80 17.19
N THR A 161 1.17 -0.99 18.29
CA THR A 161 0.82 -2.31 18.84
C THR A 161 0.00 -3.11 17.82
N GLY A 162 -1.02 -2.48 17.23
CA GLY A 162 -1.85 -3.07 16.19
C GLY A 162 -1.07 -3.57 14.99
N MET A 163 -0.02 -2.84 14.57
CA MET A 163 0.85 -3.24 13.47
C MET A 163 1.60 -4.55 13.78
N VAL A 164 2.10 -4.70 15.00
CA VAL A 164 2.76 -5.93 15.45
C VAL A 164 1.75 -7.08 15.57
N LEU A 165 0.55 -6.81 16.09
CA LEU A 165 -0.52 -7.82 16.17
C LEU A 165 -0.94 -8.30 14.78
N LEU A 166 -1.13 -7.38 13.82
CA LEU A 166 -1.50 -7.72 12.44
C LEU A 166 -0.42 -8.56 11.76
N LYS A 167 0.86 -8.22 11.94
CA LYS A 167 1.98 -9.05 11.46
C LYS A 167 1.92 -10.48 12.01
N ASN A 168 1.60 -10.64 13.30
CA ASN A 168 1.51 -11.96 13.92
C ASN A 168 0.32 -12.77 13.39
N LEU A 169 -0.76 -12.11 12.98
CA LEU A 169 -1.91 -12.74 12.32
C LEU A 169 -1.63 -13.09 10.86
N ASN A 170 -0.98 -12.19 10.13
CA ASN A 170 -0.63 -12.36 8.73
C ASN A 170 0.77 -11.75 8.45
N PRO A 171 1.82 -12.59 8.37
CA PRO A 171 3.20 -12.14 8.17
C PRO A 171 3.47 -11.40 6.85
N VAL A 172 2.54 -11.42 5.89
CA VAL A 172 2.63 -10.62 4.66
C VAL A 172 2.75 -9.12 5.01
N TYR A 173 2.02 -8.67 6.03
CA TYR A 173 2.06 -7.30 6.56
C TYR A 173 3.20 -7.12 7.57
N SER A 174 4.42 -7.45 7.15
CA SER A 174 5.60 -7.43 8.01
C SER A 174 5.98 -6.02 8.46
N VAL A 175 6.19 -5.86 9.77
CA VAL A 175 6.64 -4.61 10.40
C VAL A 175 7.86 -4.83 11.31
N SER A 176 8.63 -3.77 11.49
CA SER A 176 9.55 -3.59 12.62
C SER A 176 9.13 -2.37 13.44
N GLN A 177 9.39 -2.43 14.74
CA GLN A 177 9.14 -1.35 15.66
C GLN A 177 10.33 -1.20 16.59
N ILE A 178 10.83 0.03 16.70
CA ILE A 178 11.79 0.43 17.73
C ILE A 178 11.18 1.57 18.54
N ALA A 179 11.59 1.69 19.80
CA ALA A 179 11.13 2.73 20.72
C ALA A 179 12.28 3.58 21.30
N SER A 180 13.49 3.42 20.77
CA SER A 180 14.67 4.16 21.21
C SER A 180 15.77 4.15 20.16
N GLY A 181 16.68 5.12 20.22
CA GLY A 181 17.87 5.17 19.36
C GLY A 181 17.55 5.64 17.94
N THR A 182 18.46 5.33 17.01
CA THR A 182 18.35 5.74 15.61
C THR A 182 17.30 4.89 14.87
N PRO A 183 16.37 5.49 14.10
CA PRO A 183 15.46 4.75 13.23
C PRO A 183 16.20 3.81 12.28
N GLU A 184 15.60 2.66 12.02
CA GLU A 184 16.21 1.61 11.21
C GLU A 184 16.52 2.09 9.78
N PRO A 185 17.64 1.62 9.20
CA PRO A 185 17.98 1.94 7.81
C PRO A 185 16.94 1.41 6.83
N TYR A 186 17.05 1.82 5.57
CA TYR A 186 16.19 1.32 4.50
C TYR A 186 16.20 -0.21 4.42
N THR A 187 15.02 -0.80 4.19
CA THR A 187 14.81 -2.23 4.04
C THR A 187 13.66 -2.46 3.06
N THR A 188 13.62 -3.63 2.43
CA THR A 188 12.47 -4.10 1.63
C THR A 188 11.66 -5.17 2.36
N SER A 189 12.10 -5.60 3.55
CA SER A 189 11.55 -6.77 4.25
C SER A 189 10.36 -6.44 5.14
N ASN A 190 10.25 -5.20 5.61
CA ASN A 190 9.26 -4.80 6.61
C ASN A 190 9.07 -3.29 6.65
N LEU A 191 7.81 -2.86 6.84
CA LEU A 191 7.50 -1.47 7.16
C LEU A 191 8.13 -1.11 8.50
N ARG A 192 8.85 0.01 8.55
CA ARG A 192 9.42 0.54 9.81
C ARG A 192 8.39 1.47 10.43
N VAL A 193 7.95 1.19 11.65
CA VAL A 193 6.95 2.01 12.37
C VAL A 193 7.49 2.41 13.74
N ASN A 194 7.52 3.70 14.04
CA ASN A 194 7.88 4.23 15.36
C ASN A 194 7.26 5.62 15.58
N GLU A 195 7.69 6.31 16.63
CA GLU A 195 7.31 7.69 16.95
C GLU A 195 8.49 8.67 16.83
N ALA A 196 9.53 8.27 16.10
CA ALA A 196 10.81 8.96 16.16
C ALA A 196 10.82 10.26 15.36
N THR A 197 11.44 11.29 15.94
CA THR A 197 11.71 12.57 15.28
C THR A 197 13.15 13.01 15.54
N TRP A 198 13.68 13.88 14.68
CA TRP A 198 14.98 14.51 14.89
C TRP A 198 14.82 15.79 15.71
N GLY A 199 15.21 15.72 16.97
CA GLY A 199 14.98 16.74 17.98
C GLY A 199 13.51 16.88 18.37
N SER A 200 13.27 17.66 19.42
CA SER A 200 11.95 18.10 19.85
C SER A 200 12.02 19.45 20.54
N TYR A 201 10.87 20.10 20.68
CA TYR A 201 10.79 21.38 21.37
C TYR A 201 11.25 21.23 22.84
N ARG A 202 10.91 20.11 23.47
CA ARG A 202 11.28 19.82 24.87
C ARG A 202 12.71 19.33 25.07
N SER A 203 13.26 18.52 24.15
CA SER A 203 14.54 17.84 24.34
C SER A 203 15.71 18.51 23.60
N GLY A 204 15.44 19.51 22.77
CA GLY A 204 16.44 20.23 22.00
C GLY A 204 16.44 19.86 20.51
N PRO A 205 17.20 20.60 19.70
CA PRO A 205 16.99 20.64 18.25
C PRO A 205 17.58 19.46 17.47
N THR A 206 18.34 18.57 18.13
CA THR A 206 19.08 17.48 17.49
C THR A 206 19.00 16.18 18.29
N GLY A 207 19.31 15.07 17.63
CA GLY A 207 19.28 13.74 18.21
C GLY A 207 17.91 13.07 18.06
N TRP A 208 17.91 11.74 17.98
CA TRP A 208 16.69 10.97 17.85
C TRP A 208 15.93 10.91 19.18
N VAL A 209 14.67 11.32 19.16
CA VAL A 209 13.76 11.22 20.29
C VAL A 209 12.59 10.32 19.94
N HIS A 210 12.04 9.61 20.92
CA HIS A 210 10.89 8.70 20.79
C HIS A 210 9.78 9.09 21.79
N PHE A 211 9.71 10.37 22.13
CA PHE A 211 8.63 10.94 22.94
C PHE A 211 8.31 12.32 22.40
N TYR A 212 7.21 12.43 21.67
CA TYR A 212 6.87 13.60 20.86
C TYR A 212 5.38 13.92 20.98
N GLY A 213 5.01 14.50 22.12
CA GLY A 213 3.62 14.80 22.49
C GLY A 213 3.16 16.14 21.96
N GLU A 214 1.88 16.50 22.17
CA GLU A 214 1.20 17.70 21.64
C GLU A 214 2.07 18.96 21.67
N GLN A 215 2.80 19.17 22.77
CA GLN A 215 3.62 20.37 22.95
C GLN A 215 4.80 20.48 21.97
N ASP A 216 5.21 19.37 21.36
CA ASP A 216 6.34 19.31 20.43
C ASP A 216 5.93 19.56 18.97
N TRP A 217 4.64 19.48 18.62
CA TRP A 217 4.23 19.40 17.21
C TRP A 217 3.14 20.36 16.74
N TYR A 218 2.44 21.10 17.61
CA TYR A 218 1.55 22.16 17.10
C TYR A 218 1.31 23.37 18.02
N THR A 219 1.71 23.31 19.29
CA THR A 219 1.24 24.28 20.31
C THR A 219 2.03 25.59 20.34
N SER A 220 3.14 25.68 19.60
CA SER A 220 3.96 26.89 19.52
C SER A 220 4.69 26.99 18.18
N SER A 221 5.11 28.20 17.81
CA SER A 221 5.94 28.42 16.63
C SER A 221 7.30 27.72 16.73
N GLY A 222 7.84 27.54 17.94
CA GLY A 222 9.07 26.78 18.20
C GLY A 222 8.89 25.29 17.91
N ALA A 223 7.80 24.70 18.38
CA ALA A 223 7.40 23.32 18.08
C ALA A 223 7.24 23.08 16.57
N ILE A 224 6.54 24.00 15.89
CA ILE A 224 6.35 23.95 14.44
C ILE A 224 7.69 24.04 13.70
N SER A 225 8.56 24.95 14.11
CA SER A 225 9.90 25.09 13.51
C SER A 225 10.76 23.85 13.72
N GLN A 226 10.68 23.23 14.90
CA GLN A 226 11.44 22.01 15.20
C GLN A 226 10.93 20.81 14.40
N THR A 227 9.62 20.69 14.23
CA THR A 227 9.01 19.63 13.40
C THR A 227 9.48 19.76 11.94
N LYS A 228 9.50 20.98 11.39
CA LYS A 228 10.03 21.26 10.04
C LYS A 228 11.52 20.93 9.92
N ALA A 229 12.32 21.26 10.94
CA ALA A 229 13.74 20.89 10.98
C ALA A 229 13.94 19.37 10.99
N SER A 230 13.05 18.61 11.65
CA SER A 230 13.07 17.15 11.60
C SER A 230 12.80 16.62 10.19
N LEU A 231 11.82 17.20 9.48
CA LEU A 231 11.53 16.86 8.08
C LEU A 231 12.71 17.18 7.16
N ASP A 232 13.33 18.35 7.31
CA ASP A 232 14.53 18.76 6.56
C ASP A 232 15.68 17.76 6.81
N TYR A 233 15.87 17.34 8.06
CA TYR A 233 16.91 16.38 8.43
C TYR A 233 16.68 15.02 7.77
N CYS A 234 15.47 14.48 7.82
CA CYS A 234 15.13 13.19 7.20
C CYS A 234 15.30 13.23 5.68
N ALA A 235 14.96 14.35 5.04
CA ALA A 235 15.14 14.53 3.60
C ALA A 235 16.61 14.67 3.18
N THR A 236 17.45 15.27 4.02
CA THR A 236 18.85 15.59 3.67
C THR A 236 19.85 14.54 4.13
N ASN A 237 19.70 14.04 5.37
CA ASN A 237 20.66 13.17 6.04
C ASN A 237 20.15 11.73 6.20
N GLY A 238 18.83 11.55 6.16
CA GLY A 238 18.17 10.27 6.37
C GLY A 238 18.06 9.85 7.84
N PRO A 239 17.35 8.74 8.12
CA PRO A 239 16.67 7.90 7.14
C PRO A 239 15.46 8.59 6.48
N ALA A 240 15.14 8.20 5.25
CA ALA A 240 14.06 8.82 4.49
C ALA A 240 12.69 8.50 5.11
N LEU A 241 11.97 9.54 5.53
CA LEU A 241 10.64 9.44 6.10
C LEU A 241 9.59 9.42 4.99
N ALA A 242 8.79 8.36 4.92
CA ALA A 242 7.78 8.20 3.87
C ALA A 242 6.44 8.82 4.26
N ALA A 243 5.97 8.55 5.48
CA ALA A 243 4.73 9.07 5.99
C ALA A 243 4.91 9.60 7.41
N PHE A 244 4.29 10.73 7.71
CA PHE A 244 4.35 11.36 9.01
C PHE A 244 2.97 11.77 9.49
N GLY A 245 2.61 11.32 10.69
CA GLY A 245 1.35 11.67 11.29
C GLY A 245 1.51 11.85 12.78
N PHE A 246 0.47 12.41 13.37
CA PHE A 246 0.43 12.71 14.77
C PHE A 246 -0.83 12.13 15.38
N GLY A 247 -0.73 11.64 16.61
CA GLY A 247 -1.88 11.28 17.40
C GLY A 247 -1.94 12.00 18.72
N TRP A 248 -3.07 11.78 19.36
CA TRP A 248 -3.57 12.57 20.47
C TRP A 248 -3.48 11.78 21.77
N CYS A 249 -3.48 12.50 22.88
CA CYS A 249 -3.67 12.00 24.22
C CYS A 249 -5.07 12.34 24.75
N TYR A 250 -5.43 11.75 25.88
CA TYR A 250 -6.61 12.18 26.62
C TYR A 250 -6.32 13.52 27.33
N ASP A 251 -6.82 14.63 26.78
CA ASP A 251 -6.81 15.93 27.47
C ASP A 251 -8.09 16.74 27.17
N PRO A 252 -9.19 16.48 27.91
CA PRO A 252 -10.49 17.10 27.61
C PRO A 252 -10.50 18.62 27.79
N ASP A 253 -9.62 19.14 28.65
CA ASP A 253 -9.54 20.57 28.99
C ASP A 253 -8.65 21.34 28.00
N TYR A 254 -7.68 20.68 27.36
CA TYR A 254 -6.80 21.30 26.37
C TYR A 254 -7.36 21.32 24.94
N MET A 255 -8.17 20.32 24.57
CA MET A 255 -8.60 20.12 23.18
C MET A 255 -9.78 21.01 22.74
N THR A 256 -9.68 22.33 22.88
CA THR A 256 -10.73 23.25 22.40
C THR A 256 -10.82 23.30 20.87
N SER A 257 -11.92 23.84 20.31
CA SER A 257 -12.01 24.07 18.85
C SER A 257 -10.91 25.02 18.31
N ALA A 258 -10.41 25.92 19.16
CA ALA A 258 -9.24 26.74 18.84
C ALA A 258 -7.96 25.89 18.75
N ALA A 259 -7.76 24.96 19.69
CA ALA A 259 -6.62 24.02 19.65
C ALA A 259 -6.68 23.11 18.41
N ILE A 260 -7.87 22.67 17.99
CA ILE A 260 -8.03 21.93 16.72
C ILE A 260 -7.66 22.82 15.53
N SER A 261 -8.04 24.10 15.53
CA SER A 261 -7.61 25.03 14.46
C SER A 261 -6.08 25.20 14.42
N ASP A 262 -5.43 25.27 15.57
CA ASP A 262 -3.97 25.36 15.66
C ASP A 262 -3.29 24.09 15.13
N TYR A 263 -3.80 22.92 15.50
CA TYR A 263 -3.39 21.63 14.94
C TYR A 263 -3.53 21.58 13.41
N LEU A 264 -4.68 21.97 12.88
CA LEU A 264 -4.95 21.95 11.43
C LEU A 264 -3.99 22.85 10.68
N ARG A 265 -3.74 24.07 11.20
CA ARG A 265 -2.77 25.00 10.64
C ARG A 265 -1.35 24.43 10.67
N ALA A 266 -0.90 23.93 11.82
CA ALA A 266 0.45 23.37 11.95
C ALA A 266 0.66 22.17 11.01
N THR A 267 -0.31 21.26 10.94
CA THR A 267 -0.24 20.08 10.06
C THR A 267 -0.22 20.49 8.59
N GLN A 268 -1.02 21.48 8.19
CA GLN A 268 -0.97 22.02 6.83
C GLN A 268 0.38 22.69 6.53
N GLU A 269 0.98 23.41 7.49
CA GLU A 269 2.31 23.97 7.30
C GLU A 269 3.38 22.89 7.05
N TYR A 270 3.23 21.68 7.61
CA TYR A 270 4.13 20.56 7.32
C TYR A 270 3.89 19.96 5.93
N VAL A 271 2.63 19.81 5.53
CA VAL A 271 2.25 19.41 4.16
C VAL A 271 2.87 20.37 3.15
N ASP A 272 2.69 21.67 3.34
CA ASP A 272 3.22 22.71 2.46
C ASP A 272 4.75 22.74 2.47
N HIS A 273 5.36 22.53 3.64
CA HIS A 273 6.82 22.48 3.79
C HIS A 273 7.43 21.34 2.97
N CYS A 274 6.85 20.14 3.02
CA CYS A 274 7.27 19.01 2.20
C CYS A 274 7.03 19.26 0.70
N ALA A 275 5.84 19.75 0.34
CA ALA A 275 5.46 19.97 -1.06
C ALA A 275 6.36 21.03 -1.74
N THR A 276 6.59 22.18 -1.08
CA THR A 276 7.41 23.28 -1.61
C THR A 276 8.88 22.92 -1.80
N ARG A 277 9.37 21.89 -1.10
CA ARG A 277 10.75 21.40 -1.18
C ARG A 277 10.90 20.13 -2.01
N GLY A 278 9.80 19.59 -2.55
CA GLY A 278 9.81 18.34 -3.31
C GLY A 278 10.17 17.12 -2.45
N TYR A 279 9.90 17.16 -1.14
CA TYR A 279 10.13 16.03 -0.27
C TYR A 279 9.09 14.94 -0.53
N PRO A 280 9.49 13.65 -0.61
CA PRO A 280 8.56 12.56 -0.85
C PRO A 280 7.66 12.26 0.37
N THR A 281 7.99 12.81 1.55
CA THR A 281 7.25 12.60 2.79
C THR A 281 5.80 13.08 2.66
N ARG A 282 4.85 12.20 2.98
CA ARG A 282 3.41 12.52 3.04
C ARG A 282 2.99 12.74 4.48
N VAL A 283 2.64 13.99 4.81
CA VAL A 283 2.06 14.33 6.10
C VAL A 283 0.54 14.14 6.05
N PHE A 284 -0.06 13.56 7.07
CA PHE A 284 -1.49 13.31 7.14
C PHE A 284 -2.13 13.86 8.42
N PHE A 285 -3.43 14.14 8.32
CA PHE A 285 -4.28 14.55 9.43
C PHE A 285 -4.85 13.33 10.15
N THR A 286 -5.20 13.46 11.41
CA THR A 286 -5.71 12.38 12.25
C THR A 286 -6.80 12.90 13.18
N THR A 287 -7.94 12.21 13.23
CA THR A 287 -8.87 12.38 14.37
C THR A 287 -8.30 11.69 15.62
N GLY A 288 -8.90 11.93 16.79
CA GLY A 288 -8.33 11.48 18.05
C GLY A 288 -9.23 10.56 18.87
N PRO A 289 -8.98 10.48 20.18
CA PRO A 289 -9.56 9.48 21.06
C PRO A 289 -11.10 9.52 21.13
N VAL A 290 -11.67 8.33 21.31
CA VAL A 290 -13.13 8.09 21.45
C VAL A 290 -13.45 7.16 22.64
N ASP A 291 -12.44 6.77 23.40
CA ASP A 291 -12.53 5.95 24.63
C ASP A 291 -13.39 6.62 25.71
N ASP A 292 -14.25 5.84 26.37
CA ASP A 292 -15.17 6.16 27.49
C ASP A 292 -15.68 7.62 27.67
N TYR A 293 -15.69 8.43 26.61
CA TYR A 293 -16.26 9.76 26.64
C TYR A 293 -17.79 9.63 26.54
N SER A 294 -18.48 10.14 27.55
CA SER A 294 -19.94 10.16 27.60
C SER A 294 -20.47 11.56 27.83
N GLY A 295 -21.77 11.74 27.59
CA GLY A 295 -22.45 13.02 27.79
C GLY A 295 -21.85 14.18 26.98
N LEU A 296 -21.68 15.33 27.63
CA LEU A 296 -21.19 16.55 26.98
C LEU A 296 -19.76 16.43 26.46
N TYR A 297 -18.88 15.73 27.19
CA TYR A 297 -17.49 15.54 26.77
C TYR A 297 -17.40 14.70 25.50
N GLY A 298 -18.16 13.60 25.42
CA GLY A 298 -18.23 12.77 24.21
C GLY A 298 -18.76 13.54 23.01
N TYR A 299 -19.84 14.32 23.19
CA TYR A 299 -20.37 15.15 22.11
C TYR A 299 -19.38 16.22 21.64
N ASN A 300 -18.68 16.90 22.56
CA ASN A 300 -17.66 17.88 22.21
C ASN A 300 -16.50 17.26 21.44
N ASN A 301 -16.07 16.04 21.80
CA ASN A 301 -15.08 15.29 21.03
C ASN A 301 -15.55 14.98 19.61
N HIS A 302 -16.78 14.51 19.47
CA HIS A 302 -17.37 14.31 18.15
C HIS A 302 -17.29 15.59 17.28
N LEU A 303 -17.60 16.77 17.85
CA LEU A 303 -17.52 18.04 17.14
C LEU A 303 -16.07 18.41 16.76
N ARG A 304 -15.08 18.14 17.62
CA ARG A 304 -13.65 18.35 17.34
C ARG A 304 -13.20 17.48 16.15
N TRP A 305 -13.59 16.20 16.14
CA TRP A 305 -13.28 15.29 15.03
C TRP A 305 -14.01 15.68 13.74
N LYS A 306 -15.25 16.16 13.86
CA LYS A 306 -15.96 16.75 12.73
C LYS A 306 -15.22 17.95 12.14
N GLN A 307 -14.67 18.85 12.96
CA GLN A 307 -13.89 19.99 12.49
C GLN A 307 -12.66 19.55 11.67
N ILE A 308 -11.98 18.48 12.07
CA ILE A 308 -10.85 17.91 11.29
C ILE A 308 -11.34 17.34 9.95
N ARG A 309 -12.40 16.52 9.98
CA ARG A 309 -12.99 15.94 8.77
C ARG A 309 -13.44 17.00 7.77
N ASP A 310 -14.16 18.02 8.26
CA ASP A 310 -14.65 19.14 7.45
C ASP A 310 -13.46 19.88 6.82
N TYR A 311 -12.38 20.14 7.57
CA TYR A 311 -11.18 20.79 7.03
C TYR A 311 -10.51 19.94 5.95
N VAL A 312 -10.33 18.64 6.18
CA VAL A 312 -9.72 17.73 5.21
C VAL A 312 -10.54 17.68 3.92
N ALA A 313 -11.87 17.60 4.02
CA ALA A 313 -12.76 17.49 2.86
C ALA A 313 -12.72 18.71 1.91
N LEU A 314 -12.18 19.85 2.36
CA LEU A 314 -12.05 21.05 1.52
C LEU A 314 -10.94 20.95 0.46
N ASP A 315 -10.01 19.99 0.57
CA ASP A 315 -8.89 19.86 -0.34
C ASP A 315 -8.52 18.39 -0.55
N ALA A 316 -8.72 17.91 -1.79
CA ALA A 316 -8.50 16.51 -2.16
C ALA A 316 -7.04 16.02 -2.02
N SER A 317 -6.08 16.94 -1.85
CA SER A 317 -4.68 16.59 -1.60
C SER A 317 -4.40 16.19 -0.14
N ARG A 318 -5.29 16.59 0.79
CA ARG A 318 -5.17 16.27 2.22
C ARG A 318 -5.51 14.81 2.48
N ILE A 319 -4.69 14.18 3.32
CA ILE A 319 -4.82 12.78 3.72
C ILE A 319 -5.36 12.72 5.14
N LEU A 320 -6.32 11.84 5.43
CA LEU A 320 -6.87 11.64 6.77
C LEU A 320 -6.77 10.18 7.21
N PHE A 321 -6.21 9.97 8.40
CA PHE A 321 -6.36 8.76 9.18
C PHE A 321 -7.46 8.98 10.24
N ASP A 322 -8.67 8.48 10.00
CA ASP A 322 -9.82 8.76 10.84
C ASP A 322 -9.94 7.75 12.01
N TYR A 323 -8.98 7.83 12.93
CA TYR A 323 -8.90 7.04 14.16
C TYR A 323 -10.24 6.93 14.89
N ALA A 324 -10.90 8.07 15.10
CA ALA A 324 -12.16 8.16 15.81
C ALA A 324 -13.26 7.36 15.08
N ASP A 325 -13.37 7.51 13.77
CA ASP A 325 -14.37 6.77 13.00
C ASP A 325 -14.07 5.27 13.01
N ILE A 326 -12.84 4.84 12.71
CA ILE A 326 -12.45 3.42 12.68
C ILE A 326 -12.90 2.65 13.94
N LEU A 327 -12.73 3.27 15.12
CA LEU A 327 -13.04 2.67 16.41
C LEU A 327 -14.52 2.76 16.82
N CYS A 328 -15.31 3.62 16.17
CA CYS A 328 -16.76 3.69 16.38
C CYS A 328 -17.54 2.59 15.65
N TRP A 329 -16.86 1.76 14.84
CA TRP A 329 -17.45 0.64 14.10
C TRP A 329 -16.85 -0.71 14.52
N SER A 330 -17.69 -1.74 14.50
CA SER A 330 -17.31 -3.14 14.76
C SER A 330 -16.74 -3.82 13.51
N ASN A 331 -16.18 -5.02 13.69
CA ASN A 331 -15.83 -5.90 12.55
C ASN A 331 -17.03 -6.38 11.74
N SER A 332 -18.24 -6.31 12.31
CA SER A 332 -19.48 -6.64 11.60
C SER A 332 -20.13 -5.44 10.90
N GLY A 333 -19.42 -4.30 10.83
CA GLY A 333 -19.95 -3.08 10.22
C GLY A 333 -21.09 -2.43 11.01
N VAL A 334 -21.12 -2.59 12.34
CA VAL A 334 -22.11 -1.95 13.21
C VAL A 334 -21.48 -0.78 13.95
N GLN A 335 -22.08 0.41 13.81
CA GLN A 335 -21.66 1.60 14.53
C GLN A 335 -22.25 1.60 15.95
N THR A 336 -21.45 2.02 16.93
CA THR A 336 -21.95 2.37 18.27
C THR A 336 -22.18 3.87 18.37
N THR A 337 -23.30 4.27 18.99
CA THR A 337 -23.64 5.68 19.21
C THR A 337 -24.07 5.92 20.64
N GLN A 338 -23.81 7.12 21.16
CA GLN A 338 -24.33 7.60 22.43
C GLN A 338 -25.25 8.81 22.21
N THR A 339 -26.05 9.16 23.23
CA THR A 339 -26.94 10.32 23.18
C THR A 339 -26.69 11.23 24.38
N HIS A 340 -26.56 12.53 24.11
CA HIS A 340 -26.53 13.59 25.11
C HIS A 340 -27.60 14.63 24.77
N ASN A 341 -28.63 14.76 25.62
CA ASN A 341 -29.83 15.54 25.33
C ASN A 341 -30.48 15.09 24.01
N THR A 342 -30.55 15.97 23.00
CA THR A 342 -31.11 15.68 21.68
C THR A 342 -30.05 15.27 20.64
N TYR A 343 -28.77 15.23 21.02
CA TYR A 343 -27.68 14.93 20.09
C TYR A 343 -27.26 13.47 20.20
N THR A 344 -27.32 12.77 19.07
CA THR A 344 -26.76 11.42 18.91
C THR A 344 -25.43 11.52 18.18
N TYR A 345 -24.39 10.89 18.72
CA TYR A 345 -23.03 10.96 18.17
C TYR A 345 -22.33 9.59 18.25
N PRO A 346 -21.36 9.30 17.35
CA PRO A 346 -20.58 8.07 17.38
C PRO A 346 -19.80 7.91 18.68
N ALA A 347 -19.73 6.68 19.16
CA ALA A 347 -18.95 6.29 20.32
C ALA A 347 -18.18 5.00 20.03
N ILE A 348 -17.08 4.80 20.75
CA ILE A 348 -16.26 3.61 20.58
C ILE A 348 -17.08 2.33 20.79
N VAL A 349 -16.87 1.33 19.94
CA VAL A 349 -17.50 0.02 20.11
C VAL A 349 -16.85 -0.70 21.30
N PRO A 350 -17.61 -1.34 22.21
CA PRO A 350 -17.08 -2.09 23.35
C PRO A 350 -15.89 -3.01 23.04
N GLU A 351 -15.98 -3.78 21.95
CA GLU A 351 -14.93 -4.69 21.53
C GLU A 351 -13.62 -3.97 21.15
N ASN A 352 -13.69 -2.70 20.76
CA ASN A 352 -12.52 -1.93 20.36
C ASN A 352 -11.73 -1.38 21.55
N TYR A 353 -12.29 -1.30 22.76
CA TYR A 353 -11.56 -0.81 23.95
C TYR A 353 -11.54 -1.76 25.15
N VAL A 354 -12.30 -2.86 25.12
CA VAL A 354 -12.35 -3.85 26.20
C VAL A 354 -12.03 -5.26 25.68
N PRO A 355 -11.09 -6.01 26.30
CA PRO A 355 -10.20 -5.58 27.38
C PRO A 355 -9.17 -4.54 26.88
N THR A 356 -8.89 -3.54 27.70
CA THR A 356 -7.95 -2.48 27.35
C THR A 356 -6.51 -2.99 27.40
N THR A 357 -5.73 -2.71 26.36
CA THR A 357 -4.29 -3.02 26.30
C THR A 357 -3.47 -1.73 26.18
N TYR A 358 -2.76 -1.53 25.08
CA TYR A 358 -1.88 -0.37 24.90
C TYR A 358 -2.62 0.81 24.25
N GLY A 359 -2.36 2.01 24.75
CA GLY A 359 -2.98 3.23 24.22
C GLY A 359 -4.48 3.31 24.44
N HIS A 360 -5.00 2.69 25.51
CA HIS A 360 -6.43 2.68 25.88
C HIS A 360 -7.36 1.95 24.90
N ILE A 361 -6.80 1.19 23.97
CA ILE A 361 -7.53 0.40 22.98
C ILE A 361 -7.28 -1.09 23.23
N SER A 362 -8.22 -1.94 22.86
CA SER A 362 -8.05 -3.40 22.86
C SER A 362 -7.15 -3.86 21.72
N ASP A 363 -6.79 -5.14 21.72
CA ASP A 363 -6.10 -5.75 20.58
C ASP A 363 -6.96 -5.74 19.32
N VAL A 364 -8.29 -5.93 19.44
CA VAL A 364 -9.23 -5.90 18.31
C VAL A 364 -9.25 -4.51 17.66
N GLY A 365 -9.42 -3.46 18.47
CA GLY A 365 -9.40 -2.08 17.98
C GLY A 365 -8.03 -1.71 17.38
N SER A 366 -6.95 -2.16 18.01
CA SER A 366 -5.58 -1.92 17.53
C SER A 366 -5.34 -2.56 16.15
N ILE A 367 -5.80 -3.80 15.94
CA ILE A 367 -5.71 -4.48 14.63
C ILE A 367 -6.52 -3.72 13.57
N ARG A 368 -7.72 -3.21 13.90
CA ARG A 368 -8.52 -2.43 12.95
C ARG A 368 -7.80 -1.16 12.49
N LEU A 369 -7.18 -0.45 13.42
CA LEU A 369 -6.34 0.72 13.12
C LEU A 369 -5.16 0.34 12.22
N ALA A 370 -4.49 -0.78 12.48
CA ALA A 370 -3.38 -1.25 11.67
C ALA A 370 -3.78 -1.60 10.24
N LYS A 371 -4.92 -2.28 10.05
CA LYS A 371 -5.46 -2.60 8.73
C LYS A 371 -5.73 -1.34 7.91
N ALA A 372 -6.43 -0.36 8.49
CA ALA A 372 -6.69 0.92 7.84
C ALA A 372 -5.41 1.69 7.51
N MET A 373 -4.39 1.61 8.37
CA MET A 373 -3.10 2.27 8.15
C MET A 373 -2.30 1.60 7.02
N TRP A 374 -2.28 0.27 6.92
CA TRP A 374 -1.69 -0.42 5.76
C TRP A 374 -2.36 -0.03 4.45
N TRP A 375 -3.70 0.04 4.44
CA TRP A 375 -4.46 0.53 3.30
C TRP A 375 -4.06 1.97 2.94
N MET A 376 -3.99 2.87 3.91
CA MET A 376 -3.59 4.26 3.70
C MET A 376 -2.18 4.37 3.12
N LEU A 377 -1.22 3.62 3.66
CA LEU A 377 0.15 3.61 3.18
C LEU A 377 0.26 3.05 1.77
N ALA A 378 -0.54 2.04 1.41
CA ALA A 378 -0.62 1.53 0.04
C ALA A 378 -1.15 2.61 -0.93
N ARG A 379 -2.18 3.37 -0.52
CA ARG A 379 -2.67 4.53 -1.29
C ARG A 379 -1.59 5.61 -1.44
N ILE A 380 -0.83 5.89 -0.38
CA ILE A 380 0.34 6.79 -0.41
C ILE A 380 1.42 6.26 -1.37
N ALA A 381 1.60 4.94 -1.45
CA ALA A 381 2.55 4.28 -2.34
C ALA A 381 2.15 4.35 -3.84
N GLY A 382 0.96 4.85 -4.17
CA GLY A 382 0.48 4.95 -5.54
C GLY A 382 -0.73 4.10 -5.87
N TRP A 383 -1.28 3.34 -4.91
CA TRP A 383 -2.46 2.52 -5.17
C TRP A 383 -3.72 3.38 -5.31
N ASN A 384 -4.58 3.07 -6.28
CA ASN A 384 -5.85 3.73 -6.57
C ASN A 384 -6.95 3.31 -5.57
N GLY A 385 -6.76 2.23 -4.81
CA GLY A 385 -7.72 1.72 -3.83
C GLY A 385 -8.78 0.77 -4.42
N GLN A 386 -8.54 0.24 -5.62
CA GLN A 386 -9.37 -0.73 -6.31
C GLN A 386 -8.56 -1.99 -6.64
N THR A 387 -9.23 -3.15 -6.67
CA THR A 387 -8.67 -4.44 -7.04
C THR A 387 -8.75 -4.73 -8.53
#